data_AF-A0A2M7X3Q2-F1
#
_entry.id   AF-A0A2M7X3Q2-F1
#
_cell.length_a   1.000
_cell.length_b   1.000
_cell.length_c   1.000
_cell.angle_alpha   90.00
_cell.angle_beta   90.00
_cell.angle_gamma   90.00
#
_symmetry.space_group_name_H-M   'P 1'
#
loop_
_entity.id
_entity.type
_entity.pdbx_description
1 polymer ?
#
loop_
_entity_poly.entity_id
_entity_poly.type
_entity_poly.pdbx_seq_one_letter_code
_entity_poly.pdbx_strand_id
1 'polypeptide(L)'
;GREAEIDRVIHILSRRKKNNPVLIGEPGVGKTAIVEGLAQKLINNMVPEPLRKKRLVSLDLASMLAGTMHRGAFEKRLKEVIEEVIKTKGQVILFVDEVHTLVGAGSAQGSMDASNILKPYLARGELQLIGATTLKEYRIIEKDAALERRFQQVLVEEPSAEHTIKILQGLKKNYETHHKIQITQEAIESAVKLSSRYISDKFQPDKAIDLIDEAGAGLRLQLSSKEPENLKEVLTQVENLEINVSKETSPETKIKLEQQLDSLNQVKDELTNLWVQTKLENVPVLKPEHVAAVVSTATGIPLSELTQDEKKKLRDLESELEKEVVGQQEAVKIVSQAIRRARAGVKQLNRPIGAFMFLGPTGVGKTQLAKALSTT
;
A
#
# COMPACT_ATOMS: atom_id res chain seq x y z
N GLY A 1 10.90 11.24 -6.79
CA GLY A 1 11.92 11.75 -5.83
C GLY A 1 12.86 10.67 -5.38
N ARG A 2 13.55 10.00 -6.31
CA ARG A 2 14.57 8.96 -6.05
C ARG A 2 15.82 9.20 -6.91
N GLU A 3 16.08 10.46 -7.27
CA GLU A 3 17.12 10.82 -8.24
C GLU A 3 18.51 10.47 -7.74
N ALA A 4 18.79 10.72 -6.45
CA ALA A 4 20.08 10.41 -5.84
C ALA A 4 20.41 8.91 -5.90
N GLU A 5 19.43 8.04 -5.63
CA GLU A 5 19.60 6.59 -5.69
C GLU A 5 19.77 6.11 -7.14
N ILE A 6 18.99 6.65 -8.09
CA ILE A 6 19.14 6.32 -9.52
C ILE A 6 20.53 6.74 -10.03
N ASP A 7 20.99 7.95 -9.69
CA ASP A 7 22.30 8.46 -10.09
C ASP A 7 23.42 7.65 -9.43
N ARG A 8 23.22 7.21 -8.18
CA ARG A 8 24.14 6.30 -7.51
C ARG A 8 24.23 4.95 -8.24
N VAL A 9 23.11 4.38 -8.67
CA VAL A 9 23.07 3.14 -9.47
C VAL A 9 23.80 3.32 -10.79
N ILE A 10 23.54 4.42 -11.52
CA ILE A 10 24.23 4.77 -12.77
C ILE A 10 25.75 4.88 -12.57
N HIS A 11 26.16 5.56 -11.51
CA HIS A 11 27.58 5.71 -11.18
C HIS A 11 28.24 4.35 -10.93
N ILE A 12 27.58 3.48 -10.16
CA ILE A 12 28.10 2.13 -9.87
C ILE A 12 28.20 1.29 -11.16
N LEU A 13 27.15 1.27 -11.99
CA LEU A 13 27.13 0.52 -13.24
C LEU A 13 28.20 1.00 -14.24
N SER A 14 28.64 2.25 -14.14
CA SER A 14 29.68 2.84 -14.98
C SER A 14 31.11 2.52 -14.51
N ARG A 15 31.29 1.85 -13.35
CA ARG A 15 32.63 1.50 -12.83
C ARG A 15 33.23 0.31 -13.59
N ARG A 16 34.57 0.24 -13.61
CA ARG A 16 35.31 -0.94 -14.12
C ARG A 16 35.31 -2.15 -13.18
N LYS A 17 35.22 -1.92 -11.87
CA LYS A 17 35.20 -2.96 -10.82
C LYS A 17 34.08 -2.62 -9.82
N LYS A 18 33.49 -3.64 -9.18
CA LYS A 18 32.33 -3.49 -8.28
C LYS A 18 31.18 -2.72 -8.95
N ASN A 19 30.83 -3.16 -10.15
CA ASN A 19 29.86 -2.52 -11.03
C ASN A 19 28.46 -3.17 -10.97
N ASN A 20 28.20 -3.93 -9.91
CA ASN A 20 26.90 -4.56 -9.64
C ASN A 20 26.27 -3.88 -8.41
N PRO A 21 25.34 -2.94 -8.60
CA PRO A 21 24.64 -2.32 -7.48
C PRO A 21 23.66 -3.30 -6.82
N VAL A 22 23.55 -3.25 -5.51
CA VAL A 22 22.51 -3.94 -4.74
C VAL A 22 21.71 -2.91 -3.97
N LEU A 23 20.43 -2.78 -4.32
CA LEU A 23 19.45 -1.95 -3.64
C LEU A 23 19.02 -2.66 -2.34
N ILE A 24 19.38 -2.07 -1.20
CA ILE A 24 19.11 -2.62 0.13
C ILE A 24 18.15 -1.68 0.83
N GLY A 25 16.98 -2.19 1.17
CA GLY A 25 15.96 -1.42 1.88
C GLY A 25 14.81 -2.32 2.30
N GLU A 26 13.95 -1.81 3.18
CA GLU A 26 12.76 -2.55 3.62
C GLU A 26 11.77 -2.76 2.45
N PRO A 27 10.84 -3.73 2.54
CA PRO A 27 9.77 -3.86 1.56
C PRO A 27 8.92 -2.57 1.46
N GLY A 28 8.43 -2.26 0.26
CA GLY A 28 7.59 -1.08 0.03
C GLY A 28 8.33 0.25 -0.18
N VAL A 29 9.65 0.34 0.06
CA VAL A 29 10.38 1.61 -0.13
C VAL A 29 10.56 2.03 -1.61
N GLY A 30 10.22 1.18 -2.56
CA GLY A 30 10.31 1.47 -3.99
C GLY A 30 11.64 1.10 -4.65
N LYS A 31 12.25 -0.04 -4.26
CA LYS A 31 13.47 -0.58 -4.90
C LYS A 31 13.27 -0.83 -6.39
N THR A 32 12.17 -1.47 -6.77
CA THR A 32 11.80 -1.73 -8.18
C THR A 32 11.58 -0.42 -8.95
N ALA A 33 10.96 0.58 -8.32
CA ALA A 33 10.74 1.89 -8.95
C ALA A 33 12.06 2.64 -9.27
N ILE A 34 13.14 2.43 -8.50
CA ILE A 34 14.47 2.96 -8.82
C ILE A 34 15.00 2.33 -10.12
N VAL A 35 14.78 1.04 -10.30
CA VAL A 35 15.19 0.28 -11.49
C VAL A 35 14.37 0.69 -12.73
N GLU A 36 13.08 0.91 -12.57
CA GLU A 36 12.22 1.48 -13.61
C GLU A 36 12.64 2.90 -13.98
N GLY A 37 12.99 3.73 -12.99
CA GLY A 37 13.53 5.07 -13.21
C GLY A 37 14.86 5.04 -13.99
N LEU A 38 15.73 4.06 -13.70
CA LEU A 38 16.91 3.80 -14.53
C LEU A 38 16.54 3.43 -15.97
N ALA A 39 15.53 2.57 -16.18
CA ALA A 39 15.06 2.20 -17.50
C ALA A 39 14.61 3.42 -18.33
N GLN A 40 13.87 4.34 -17.70
CA GLN A 40 13.48 5.61 -18.32
C GLN A 40 14.70 6.46 -18.69
N LYS A 41 15.71 6.57 -17.82
CA LYS A 41 16.94 7.30 -18.13
C LYS A 41 17.74 6.66 -19.28
N LEU A 42 17.78 5.32 -19.35
CA LEU A 42 18.42 4.58 -20.45
C LEU A 42 17.76 4.90 -21.81
N ILE A 43 16.42 4.89 -21.86
CA ILE A 43 15.65 5.20 -23.09
C ILE A 43 15.85 6.65 -23.52
N ASN A 44 15.80 7.58 -22.56
CA ASN A 44 15.93 9.01 -22.82
C ASN A 44 17.39 9.48 -23.04
N ASN A 45 18.35 8.55 -23.13
CA ASN A 45 19.79 8.84 -23.26
C ASN A 45 20.34 9.75 -22.14
N MET A 46 19.69 9.79 -20.98
CA MET A 46 20.13 10.53 -19.78
C MET A 46 21.10 9.70 -18.93
N VAL A 47 22.02 8.98 -19.61
CA VAL A 47 23.03 8.14 -18.98
C VAL A 47 24.41 8.36 -19.63
N PRO A 48 25.51 8.09 -18.91
CA PRO A 48 26.85 8.12 -19.45
C PRO A 48 27.03 7.19 -20.65
N GLU A 49 27.99 7.51 -21.51
CA GLU A 49 28.30 6.75 -22.74
C GLU A 49 28.42 5.22 -22.53
N PRO A 50 29.07 4.71 -21.45
CA PRO A 50 29.17 3.27 -21.19
C PRO A 50 27.83 2.54 -21.02
N LEU A 51 26.77 3.25 -20.66
CA LEU A 51 25.44 2.67 -20.44
C LEU A 51 24.48 2.91 -21.60
N ARG A 52 24.85 3.73 -22.58
CA ARG A 52 23.99 4.00 -23.74
C ARG A 52 23.72 2.72 -24.52
N LYS A 53 22.49 2.59 -25.02
CA LYS A 53 21.99 1.44 -25.79
C LYS A 53 22.02 0.11 -25.03
N LYS A 54 22.33 0.09 -23.73
CA LYS A 54 22.18 -1.12 -22.92
C LYS A 54 20.70 -1.41 -22.69
N ARG A 55 20.36 -2.70 -22.67
CA ARG A 55 19.01 -3.20 -22.36
C ARG A 55 18.97 -3.62 -20.90
N LEU A 56 17.97 -3.16 -20.17
CA LEU A 56 17.67 -3.62 -18.82
C LEU A 56 16.64 -4.75 -18.91
N VAL A 57 16.94 -5.91 -18.34
CA VAL A 57 16.08 -7.10 -18.40
C VAL A 57 15.85 -7.60 -16.98
N SER A 58 14.59 -7.70 -16.57
CA SER A 58 14.22 -8.32 -15.29
C SER A 58 14.22 -9.84 -15.43
N LEU A 59 14.78 -10.53 -14.44
CA LEU A 59 14.73 -11.97 -14.31
C LEU A 59 13.65 -12.36 -13.30
N ASP A 60 12.60 -13.01 -13.79
CA ASP A 60 11.57 -13.58 -12.93
C ASP A 60 11.96 -15.02 -12.52
N LEU A 61 12.40 -15.17 -11.28
CA LEU A 61 12.82 -16.46 -10.74
C LEU A 61 11.63 -17.41 -10.54
N ALA A 62 10.42 -16.89 -10.26
CA ALA A 62 9.25 -17.71 -10.01
C ALA A 62 8.81 -18.47 -11.28
N SER A 63 8.80 -17.81 -12.44
CA SER A 63 8.50 -18.49 -13.71
C SER A 63 9.58 -19.50 -14.12
N MET A 64 10.84 -19.29 -13.73
CA MET A 64 11.90 -20.26 -13.98
C MET A 64 11.72 -21.55 -13.16
N LEU A 65 11.16 -21.43 -11.95
CA LEU A 65 10.82 -22.55 -11.07
C LEU A 65 9.54 -23.28 -11.52
N ALA A 66 8.60 -22.54 -12.10
CA ALA A 66 7.36 -23.09 -12.62
C ALA A 66 7.62 -24.21 -13.65
N GLY A 67 7.00 -25.37 -13.41
CA GLY A 67 7.15 -26.55 -14.27
C GLY A 67 8.49 -27.30 -14.12
N THR A 68 9.33 -26.98 -13.13
CA THR A 68 10.52 -27.77 -12.81
C THR A 68 10.28 -28.69 -11.62
N MET A 69 10.35 -30.01 -11.82
CA MET A 69 10.19 -31.01 -10.74
C MET A 69 11.48 -31.21 -9.93
N HIS A 70 12.63 -30.72 -10.44
CA HIS A 70 13.95 -30.99 -9.89
C HIS A 70 14.84 -29.74 -9.93
N ARG A 71 15.62 -29.52 -8.86
CA ARG A 71 16.56 -28.39 -8.72
C ARG A 71 17.53 -28.23 -9.91
N GLY A 72 18.04 -29.35 -10.44
CA GLY A 72 18.98 -29.32 -11.58
C GLY A 72 18.37 -28.77 -12.88
N ALA A 73 17.05 -28.89 -13.07
CA ALA A 73 16.38 -28.33 -14.25
C ALA A 73 16.35 -26.79 -14.19
N PHE A 74 16.14 -26.22 -12.99
CA PHE A 74 16.24 -24.79 -12.78
C PHE A 74 17.66 -24.27 -13.00
N GLU A 75 18.67 -24.94 -12.43
CA GLU A 75 20.08 -24.55 -12.60
C GLU A 75 20.48 -24.53 -14.07
N LYS A 76 20.02 -25.52 -14.85
CA LYS A 76 20.23 -25.57 -16.29
C LYS A 76 19.58 -24.37 -17.01
N ARG A 77 18.31 -24.07 -16.72
CA ARG A 77 17.60 -22.90 -17.29
C ARG A 77 18.31 -21.58 -16.94
N LEU A 78 18.72 -21.42 -15.68
CA LEU A 78 19.44 -20.23 -15.24
C LEU A 78 20.78 -20.08 -15.96
N LYS A 79 21.51 -21.18 -16.12
CA LYS A 79 22.75 -21.20 -16.88
C LYS A 79 22.54 -20.80 -18.34
N GLU A 80 21.51 -21.33 -19.00
CA GLU A 80 21.15 -20.98 -20.39
C GLU A 80 20.86 -19.48 -20.53
N VAL A 81 20.08 -18.89 -19.60
CA VAL A 81 19.79 -17.45 -19.58
C VAL A 81 21.06 -16.63 -19.39
N ILE A 82 21.92 -17.00 -18.44
CA ILE A 82 23.18 -16.28 -18.19
C ILE A 82 24.10 -16.35 -19.42
N GLU A 83 24.21 -17.52 -20.05
CA GLU A 83 25.01 -17.69 -21.28
C GLU A 83 24.48 -16.82 -22.43
N GLU A 84 23.16 -16.69 -22.58
CA GLU A 84 22.55 -15.77 -23.55
C GLU A 84 22.88 -14.31 -23.24
N VAL A 85 22.77 -13.90 -21.98
CA VAL A 85 23.15 -12.55 -21.53
C VAL A 85 24.62 -12.26 -21.85
N ILE A 86 25.52 -13.22 -21.64
CA ILE A 86 26.96 -13.05 -21.92
C ILE A 86 27.23 -12.93 -23.42
N LYS A 87 26.51 -13.67 -24.27
CA LYS A 87 26.63 -13.56 -25.74
C LYS A 87 26.34 -12.15 -26.25
N THR A 88 25.58 -11.34 -25.49
CA THR A 88 25.33 -9.92 -25.80
C THR A 88 26.53 -9.00 -25.53
N LYS A 89 27.68 -9.53 -25.07
CA LYS A 89 28.92 -8.79 -24.83
C LYS A 89 28.74 -7.54 -23.97
N GLY A 90 27.97 -7.67 -22.89
CA GLY A 90 27.75 -6.61 -21.91
C GLY A 90 26.73 -5.55 -22.30
N GLN A 91 25.94 -5.79 -23.36
CA GLN A 91 24.82 -4.91 -23.74
C GLN A 91 23.58 -5.09 -22.86
N VAL A 92 23.49 -6.18 -22.11
CA VAL A 92 22.38 -6.43 -21.18
C VAL A 92 22.81 -6.18 -19.74
N ILE A 93 21.97 -5.48 -19.01
CA ILE A 93 22.00 -5.34 -17.56
C ILE A 93 20.85 -6.20 -17.01
N LEU A 94 21.18 -7.15 -16.16
CA LEU A 94 20.18 -8.01 -15.53
C LEU A 94 19.66 -7.36 -14.25
N PHE A 95 18.35 -7.34 -14.04
CA PHE A 95 17.75 -7.00 -12.77
C PHE A 95 17.22 -8.28 -12.13
N VAL A 96 17.56 -8.49 -10.86
CA VAL A 96 17.07 -9.60 -10.05
C VAL A 96 16.44 -9.02 -8.80
N ASP A 97 15.11 -9.12 -8.71
CA ASP A 97 14.43 -8.87 -7.44
C ASP A 97 14.71 -10.03 -6.49
N GLU A 98 14.76 -9.73 -5.20
CA GLU A 98 15.09 -10.71 -4.16
C GLU A 98 16.39 -11.51 -4.45
N VAL A 99 17.48 -10.81 -4.81
CA VAL A 99 18.74 -11.42 -5.27
C VAL A 99 19.36 -12.43 -4.28
N HIS A 100 19.00 -12.35 -3.01
CA HIS A 100 19.41 -13.31 -1.98
C HIS A 100 18.91 -14.73 -2.23
N THR A 101 17.79 -14.90 -2.96
CA THR A 101 17.24 -16.20 -3.34
C THR A 101 18.20 -17.01 -4.22
N LEU A 102 19.10 -16.33 -4.96
CA LEU A 102 20.17 -16.95 -5.76
C LEU A 102 21.40 -17.32 -4.92
N VAL A 103 21.52 -16.81 -3.70
CA VAL A 103 22.71 -16.91 -2.84
C VAL A 103 22.39 -17.73 -1.58
N GLY A 104 21.42 -18.63 -1.65
CA GLY A 104 20.94 -19.45 -0.53
C GLY A 104 22.05 -20.29 0.10
N ALA A 105 22.70 -19.75 1.14
CA ALA A 105 23.80 -20.37 1.85
C ALA A 105 23.31 -21.58 2.67
N GLY A 106 23.23 -22.76 2.04
CA GLY A 106 23.34 -24.06 2.71
C GLY A 106 22.34 -24.38 3.83
N SER A 107 21.26 -23.63 4.03
CA SER A 107 20.23 -24.01 5.00
C SER A 107 19.52 -25.27 4.52
N ALA A 108 19.56 -26.32 5.33
CA ALA A 108 19.18 -27.70 5.05
C ALA A 108 17.69 -27.93 4.67
N GLN A 109 16.93 -26.87 4.42
CA GLN A 109 15.57 -26.94 3.88
C GLN A 109 15.34 -25.84 2.82
N GLY A 110 15.55 -26.19 1.56
CA GLY A 110 14.85 -25.53 0.45
C GLY A 110 15.56 -24.40 -0.30
N SER A 111 16.62 -23.78 0.21
CA SER A 111 17.28 -22.66 -0.50
C SER A 111 18.16 -23.15 -1.66
N MET A 112 17.99 -22.55 -2.83
CA MET A 112 18.70 -22.92 -4.06
C MET A 112 20.03 -22.16 -4.12
N ASP A 113 21.15 -22.89 -4.16
CA ASP A 113 22.48 -22.26 -4.22
C ASP A 113 22.94 -22.08 -5.67
N ALA A 114 22.32 -21.12 -6.36
CA ALA A 114 22.72 -20.71 -7.70
C ALA A 114 23.99 -19.82 -7.70
N SER A 115 24.56 -19.53 -6.53
CA SER A 115 25.71 -18.63 -6.40
C SER A 115 26.93 -19.15 -7.17
N ASN A 116 27.11 -20.47 -7.21
CA ASN A 116 28.21 -21.13 -7.91
C ASN A 116 28.13 -20.94 -9.43
N ILE A 117 26.93 -20.76 -9.99
CA ILE A 117 26.74 -20.46 -11.41
C ILE A 117 27.15 -19.02 -11.70
N LEU A 118 26.81 -18.07 -10.82
CA LEU A 118 27.04 -16.64 -11.04
C LEU A 118 28.49 -16.21 -10.80
N LYS A 119 29.14 -16.80 -9.78
CA LYS A 119 30.49 -16.41 -9.32
C LYS A 119 31.52 -16.29 -10.45
N PRO A 120 31.67 -17.26 -11.38
CA PRO A 120 32.67 -17.15 -12.45
C PRO A 120 32.44 -15.95 -13.38
N TYR A 121 31.18 -15.68 -13.73
CA TYR A 121 30.81 -14.60 -14.66
C TYR A 121 30.94 -13.22 -14.02
N LEU A 122 30.58 -13.11 -12.74
CA LEU A 122 30.83 -11.90 -11.94
C LEU A 122 32.33 -11.70 -11.68
N ALA A 123 33.08 -12.78 -11.51
CA ALA A 123 34.52 -12.72 -11.30
C ALA A 123 35.24 -12.11 -12.50
N ARG A 124 34.85 -12.51 -13.71
CA ARG A 124 35.38 -12.03 -15.00
C ARG A 124 34.80 -10.68 -15.46
N GLY A 125 33.70 -10.23 -14.86
CA GLY A 125 33.02 -8.99 -15.27
C GLY A 125 32.22 -9.12 -16.57
N GLU A 126 31.90 -10.36 -16.97
CA GLU A 126 31.09 -10.65 -18.16
C GLU A 126 29.59 -10.44 -17.89
N LEU A 127 29.17 -10.56 -16.63
CA LEU A 127 27.81 -10.35 -16.18
C LEU A 127 27.71 -9.06 -15.37
N GLN A 128 26.77 -8.20 -15.75
CA GLN A 128 26.41 -7.00 -15.01
C GLN A 128 24.98 -7.13 -14.49
N LEU A 129 24.79 -6.98 -13.18
CA LEU A 129 23.48 -7.11 -12.56
C LEU A 129 23.17 -6.04 -11.51
N ILE A 130 21.88 -5.75 -11.36
CA ILE A 130 21.27 -4.96 -10.30
C ILE A 130 20.49 -5.93 -9.43
N GLY A 131 20.82 -6.00 -8.15
CA GLY A 131 20.07 -6.80 -7.18
C GLY A 131 19.17 -5.92 -6.31
N ALA A 132 18.03 -6.44 -5.87
CA ALA A 132 17.25 -5.85 -4.78
C ALA A 132 17.05 -6.87 -3.66
N THR A 133 17.12 -6.45 -2.39
CA THR A 133 16.91 -7.33 -1.22
C THR A 133 16.66 -6.50 0.04
N THR A 134 16.31 -7.14 1.15
CA THR A 134 16.24 -6.49 2.47
C THR A 134 17.59 -6.47 3.17
N LEU A 135 17.73 -5.62 4.20
CA LEU A 135 18.96 -5.55 4.99
C LEU A 135 19.29 -6.88 5.69
N LYS A 136 18.26 -7.61 6.14
CA LYS A 136 18.41 -8.89 6.84
C LYS A 136 18.98 -9.96 5.90
N GLU A 137 18.41 -10.07 4.70
CA GLU A 137 18.82 -11.02 3.67
C GLU A 137 20.19 -10.70 3.08
N TYR A 138 20.51 -9.41 2.89
CA TYR A 138 21.80 -9.01 2.32
C TYR A 138 22.99 -9.53 3.14
N ARG A 139 22.83 -9.72 4.45
CA ARG A 139 23.87 -10.31 5.32
C ARG A 139 24.30 -11.71 4.87
N ILE A 140 23.45 -12.44 4.17
CA ILE A 140 23.79 -13.76 3.60
C ILE A 140 24.78 -13.59 2.45
N ILE A 141 24.54 -12.60 1.59
CA ILE A 141 25.40 -12.26 0.45
C ILE A 141 26.74 -11.68 0.92
N GLU A 142 26.71 -10.85 1.96
CA GLU A 142 27.91 -10.21 2.54
C GLU A 142 28.89 -11.22 3.14
N LYS A 143 28.39 -12.35 3.67
CA LYS A 143 29.23 -13.44 4.19
C LYS A 143 30.03 -14.16 3.09
N ASP A 144 29.61 -14.08 1.83
CA ASP A 144 30.31 -14.69 0.71
C ASP A 144 31.37 -13.73 0.14
N ALA A 145 32.64 -14.00 0.46
CA ALA A 145 33.77 -13.17 0.04
C ALA A 145 33.97 -13.07 -1.48
N ALA A 146 33.40 -13.98 -2.29
CA ALA A 146 33.46 -13.88 -3.75
C ALA A 146 32.45 -12.86 -4.28
N LEU A 147 31.24 -12.87 -3.72
CA LEU A 147 30.14 -11.97 -4.11
C LEU A 147 30.31 -10.56 -3.53
N GLU A 148 30.72 -10.45 -2.26
CA GLU A 148 30.98 -9.18 -1.57
C GLU A 148 31.95 -8.28 -2.36
N ARG A 149 32.96 -8.89 -3.01
CA ARG A 149 33.94 -8.17 -3.84
C ARG A 149 33.39 -7.71 -5.20
N ARG A 150 32.18 -8.11 -5.58
CA ARG A 150 31.56 -7.79 -6.89
C ARG A 150 30.35 -6.88 -6.75
N PHE A 151 29.71 -6.87 -5.60
CA PHE A 151 28.59 -6.01 -5.30
C PHE A 151 29.02 -4.67 -4.68
N GLN A 152 28.17 -3.66 -4.89
CA GLN A 152 28.26 -2.38 -4.23
C GLN A 152 26.88 -2.05 -3.66
N GLN A 153 26.82 -1.82 -2.35
CA GLN A 153 25.59 -1.49 -1.64
C GLN A 153 25.07 -0.10 -2.03
N VAL A 154 23.75 -0.01 -2.16
CA VAL A 154 22.97 1.22 -2.27
C VAL A 154 21.83 1.13 -1.25
N LEU A 155 21.94 1.88 -0.16
CA LEU A 155 20.90 1.95 0.86
C LEU A 155 19.72 2.75 0.32
N VAL A 156 18.52 2.16 0.38
CA VAL A 156 17.26 2.78 -0.02
C VAL A 156 16.44 2.96 1.24
N GLU A 157 16.45 4.19 1.75
CA GLU A 157 15.72 4.57 2.95
C GLU A 157 14.25 4.87 2.63
N GLU A 158 13.41 4.83 3.66
CA GLU A 158 12.04 5.32 3.59
C GLU A 158 12.05 6.81 3.18
N PRO A 159 11.29 7.23 2.15
CA PRO A 159 11.29 8.61 1.70
C PRO A 159 10.65 9.54 2.74
N SER A 160 11.11 10.78 2.79
CA SER A 160 10.50 11.83 3.61
C SER A 160 9.05 12.09 3.19
N ALA A 161 8.24 12.66 4.09
CA ALA A 161 6.85 13.01 3.78
C ALA A 161 6.73 13.87 2.51
N GLU A 162 7.62 14.85 2.33
CA GLU A 162 7.67 15.70 1.14
C GLU A 162 7.98 14.91 -0.14
N HIS A 163 8.93 13.97 -0.08
CA HIS A 163 9.25 13.12 -1.22
C HIS A 163 8.11 12.15 -1.54
N THR A 164 7.43 11.61 -0.52
CA THR A 164 6.26 10.73 -0.69
C THR A 164 5.10 11.48 -1.37
N ILE A 165 4.84 12.73 -0.98
CA ILE A 165 3.83 13.57 -1.65
C ILE A 165 4.18 13.74 -3.13
N LYS A 166 5.44 14.06 -3.46
CA LYS A 166 5.89 14.16 -4.87
C LYS A 166 5.74 12.84 -5.63
N ILE A 167 5.99 11.70 -4.99
CA ILE A 167 5.78 10.37 -5.59
C ILE A 167 4.30 10.16 -5.90
N LEU A 168 3.41 10.41 -4.93
CA LEU A 168 1.96 10.28 -5.12
C LEU A 168 1.43 11.24 -6.18
N GLN A 169 1.93 12.48 -6.27
CA GLN A 169 1.60 13.42 -7.34
C GLN A 169 1.99 12.88 -8.73
N GLY A 170 3.14 12.20 -8.83
CA GLY A 170 3.55 11.54 -10.08
C GLY A 170 2.67 10.36 -10.47
N LEU A 171 2.11 9.64 -9.48
CA LEU A 171 1.21 8.50 -9.69
C LEU A 171 -0.26 8.90 -9.82
N LYS A 172 -0.62 10.12 -9.40
CA LYS A 172 -1.99 10.63 -9.32
C LYS A 172 -2.80 10.33 -10.57
N LYS A 173 -2.28 10.70 -11.75
CA LYS A 173 -3.00 10.55 -13.03
C LYS A 173 -3.36 9.10 -13.34
N ASN A 174 -2.51 8.15 -12.97
CA ASN A 174 -2.74 6.72 -13.21
C ASN A 174 -3.91 6.23 -12.35
N TYR A 175 -3.93 6.58 -11.07
CA TYR A 175 -5.01 6.22 -10.15
C TYR A 175 -6.33 6.94 -10.48
N GLU A 176 -6.28 8.22 -10.86
CA GLU A 176 -7.46 8.97 -11.34
C GLU A 176 -8.09 8.30 -12.56
N THR A 177 -7.27 7.87 -13.52
CA THR A 177 -7.75 7.19 -14.74
C THR A 177 -8.30 5.80 -14.42
N HIS A 178 -7.59 5.03 -13.60
CA HIS A 178 -7.97 3.67 -13.22
C HIS A 178 -9.32 3.65 -12.48
N HIS A 179 -9.46 4.48 -11.45
CA HIS A 179 -10.65 4.53 -10.60
C HIS A 179 -11.75 5.46 -11.13
N LYS A 180 -11.45 6.26 -12.16
CA LYS A 180 -12.35 7.29 -12.73
C LYS A 180 -12.80 8.27 -11.65
N ILE A 181 -11.84 8.85 -10.95
CA ILE A 181 -12.01 9.83 -9.86
C ILE A 181 -11.03 11.00 -10.05
N GLN A 182 -11.22 12.08 -9.31
CA GLN A 182 -10.25 13.16 -9.15
C GLN A 182 -9.66 13.11 -7.74
N ILE A 183 -8.34 13.19 -7.62
CA ILE A 183 -7.65 13.13 -6.32
C ILE A 183 -7.23 14.54 -5.91
N THR A 184 -7.73 15.00 -4.76
CA THR A 184 -7.35 16.32 -4.22
C THR A 184 -5.94 16.32 -3.66
N GLN A 185 -5.30 17.49 -3.62
CA GLN A 185 -3.96 17.63 -3.04
C GLN A 185 -4.00 17.35 -1.52
N GLU A 186 -5.06 17.80 -0.85
CA GLU A 186 -5.30 17.59 0.57
C GLU A 186 -5.44 16.10 0.90
N ALA A 187 -6.05 15.31 0.00
CA ALA A 187 -6.14 13.87 0.19
C ALA A 187 -4.78 13.17 0.12
N ILE A 188 -3.89 13.58 -0.80
CA ILE A 188 -2.52 13.05 -0.89
C ILE A 188 -1.77 13.35 0.40
N GLU A 189 -1.83 14.60 0.88
CA GLU A 189 -1.19 15.01 2.13
C GLU A 189 -1.76 14.26 3.34
N SER A 190 -3.08 14.07 3.38
CA SER A 190 -3.75 13.27 4.40
C SER A 190 -3.28 11.81 4.38
N ALA A 191 -3.17 11.19 3.21
CA ALA A 191 -2.69 9.81 3.06
C ALA A 191 -1.28 9.64 3.63
N VAL A 192 -0.35 10.55 3.31
CA VAL A 192 1.02 10.50 3.86
C VAL A 192 1.05 10.73 5.37
N LYS A 193 0.26 11.67 5.88
CA LYS A 193 0.19 12.00 7.30
C LYS A 193 -0.42 10.87 8.12
N LEU A 194 -1.57 10.34 7.69
CA LEU A 194 -2.30 9.30 8.40
C LEU A 194 -1.57 7.95 8.32
N SER A 195 -1.06 7.56 7.16
CA SER A 195 -0.27 6.32 7.04
C SER A 195 0.97 6.37 7.93
N SER A 196 1.71 7.47 7.96
CA SER A 196 2.89 7.61 8.84
C SER A 196 2.53 7.55 10.33
N ARG A 197 1.33 8.00 10.72
CA ARG A 197 0.91 8.08 12.12
C ARG A 197 0.27 6.81 12.65
N TYR A 198 -0.47 6.10 11.81
CA TYR A 198 -1.34 4.98 12.22
C TYR A 198 -0.90 3.63 11.65
N ILE A 199 -0.08 3.60 10.59
CA ILE A 199 0.40 2.38 9.93
C ILE A 199 1.92 2.31 10.11
N SER A 200 2.36 1.57 11.13
CA SER A 200 3.77 1.49 11.55
C SER A 200 4.49 0.23 11.09
N ASP A 201 3.76 -0.78 10.63
CA ASP A 201 4.28 -2.07 10.14
C ASP A 201 4.71 -2.02 8.66
N LYS A 202 4.30 -0.97 7.94
CA LYS A 202 4.68 -0.71 6.55
C LYS A 202 5.51 0.58 6.41
N PHE A 203 6.22 0.68 5.30
CA PHE A 203 7.09 1.82 4.96
C PHE A 203 6.49 2.67 3.83
N GLN A 204 6.85 3.96 3.80
CA GLN A 204 6.58 4.82 2.65
C GLN A 204 7.44 4.43 1.42
N PRO A 205 6.97 4.70 0.19
CA PRO A 205 5.68 5.31 -0.16
C PRO A 205 4.50 4.31 -0.22
N ASP A 206 4.77 3.02 -0.13
CA ASP A 206 3.80 1.92 -0.31
C ASP A 206 2.52 2.11 0.51
N LYS A 207 2.65 2.30 1.82
CA LYS A 207 1.47 2.49 2.69
C LYS A 207 0.60 3.69 2.35
N ALA A 208 1.16 4.77 1.78
CA ALA A 208 0.35 5.91 1.38
C ALA A 208 -0.30 5.70 0.00
N ILE A 209 0.38 4.95 -0.88
CA ILE A 209 -0.17 4.52 -2.17
C ILE A 209 -1.38 3.61 -1.93
N ASP A 210 -1.22 2.60 -1.07
CA ASP A 210 -2.30 1.66 -0.67
C ASP A 210 -3.55 2.41 -0.21
N LEU A 211 -3.39 3.43 0.66
CA LEU A 211 -4.52 4.21 1.16
C LEU A 211 -5.24 5.00 0.08
N ILE A 212 -4.51 5.57 -0.89
CA ILE A 212 -5.11 6.30 -2.01
C ILE A 212 -5.85 5.34 -2.94
N ASP A 213 -5.26 4.18 -3.20
CA ASP A 213 -5.85 3.14 -4.04
C ASP A 213 -7.15 2.60 -3.44
N GLU A 214 -7.12 2.22 -2.17
CA GLU A 214 -8.27 1.69 -1.45
C GLU A 214 -9.37 2.75 -1.27
N ALA A 215 -9.01 4.00 -0.96
CA ALA A 215 -9.97 5.10 -0.88
C ALA A 215 -10.62 5.40 -2.24
N GLY A 216 -9.86 5.28 -3.33
CA GLY A 216 -10.35 5.44 -4.69
C GLY A 216 -11.34 4.35 -5.08
N ALA A 217 -10.99 3.09 -4.82
CA ALA A 217 -11.88 1.96 -5.02
C ALA A 217 -13.17 2.07 -4.19
N GLY A 218 -13.03 2.44 -2.90
CA GLY A 218 -14.16 2.63 -1.98
C GLY A 218 -15.13 3.72 -2.44
N LEU A 219 -14.60 4.88 -2.87
CA LEU A 219 -15.42 5.98 -3.39
C LEU A 219 -16.19 5.56 -4.65
N ARG A 220 -15.56 4.78 -5.53
CA ARG A 220 -16.19 4.29 -6.76
C ARG A 220 -17.32 3.29 -6.47
N LEU A 221 -17.13 2.42 -5.48
CA LEU A 221 -18.16 1.47 -5.04
C LEU A 221 -19.37 2.20 -4.45
N GLN A 222 -19.16 3.17 -3.56
CA GLN A 222 -20.25 3.92 -2.93
C GLN A 222 -21.18 4.60 -3.95
N LEU A 223 -20.61 5.15 -5.03
CA LEU A 223 -21.39 5.79 -6.09
C LEU A 223 -22.01 4.81 -7.08
N SER A 224 -21.42 3.63 -7.22
CA SER A 224 -22.04 2.56 -7.99
C SER A 224 -23.30 2.05 -7.29
N SER A 225 -23.28 2.01 -5.96
CA SER A 225 -24.33 1.43 -5.10
C SER A 225 -25.37 2.41 -4.56
N LYS A 226 -25.12 3.73 -4.54
CA LYS A 226 -26.13 4.71 -4.11
C LYS A 226 -27.08 5.04 -5.28
N GLU A 227 -28.16 4.27 -5.37
CA GLU A 227 -29.38 4.73 -6.04
C GLU A 227 -29.92 5.98 -5.33
N PRO A 228 -30.44 7.00 -6.05
CA PRO A 228 -31.11 8.14 -5.45
C PRO A 228 -32.28 7.67 -4.57
N GLU A 229 -32.50 8.31 -3.42
CA GLU A 229 -33.63 7.97 -2.53
C GLU A 229 -34.96 7.99 -3.29
N ASN A 230 -35.18 9.00 -4.13
CA ASN A 230 -36.37 9.11 -4.95
C ASN A 230 -36.56 7.92 -5.90
N LEU A 231 -35.47 7.35 -6.45
CA LEU A 231 -35.55 6.18 -7.33
C LEU A 231 -35.90 4.93 -6.52
N LYS A 232 -35.32 4.77 -5.32
CA LYS A 232 -35.68 3.67 -4.41
C LYS A 232 -37.14 3.71 -4.00
N GLU A 233 -37.66 4.89 -3.64
CA GLU A 233 -39.06 5.08 -3.29
C GLU A 233 -39.98 4.67 -4.43
N VAL A 234 -39.71 5.14 -5.66
CA VAL A 234 -40.48 4.78 -6.85
C VAL A 234 -40.41 3.29 -7.14
N LEU A 235 -39.24 2.65 -7.02
CA LEU A 235 -39.09 1.20 -7.19
C LEU A 235 -39.96 0.41 -6.19
N THR A 236 -39.95 0.80 -4.92
CA THR A 236 -40.84 0.17 -3.91
C THR A 236 -42.31 0.43 -4.17
N GLN A 237 -42.69 1.59 -4.70
CA GLN A 237 -44.08 1.89 -5.05
C GLN A 237 -44.54 1.04 -6.24
N VAL A 238 -43.71 0.89 -7.27
CA VAL A 238 -43.96 0.02 -8.43
C VAL A 238 -44.14 -1.42 -7.98
N GLU A 239 -43.24 -1.96 -7.16
CA GLU A 239 -43.31 -3.34 -6.66
C GLU A 239 -44.59 -3.60 -5.85
N ASN A 240 -44.95 -2.67 -4.96
CA ASN A 240 -46.21 -2.75 -4.21
C ASN A 240 -47.45 -2.68 -5.12
N LEU A 241 -47.43 -1.84 -6.15
CA LEU A 241 -48.53 -1.71 -7.11
C LEU A 241 -48.66 -2.95 -8.00
N GLU A 242 -47.56 -3.56 -8.45
CA GLU A 242 -47.57 -4.85 -9.18
C GLU A 242 -48.20 -5.97 -8.33
N ILE A 243 -47.86 -6.02 -7.04
CA ILE A 243 -48.48 -6.96 -6.09
C ILE A 243 -49.98 -6.68 -5.94
N ASN A 244 -50.40 -5.42 -5.93
CA ASN A 244 -51.82 -5.06 -5.82
C ASN A 244 -52.59 -5.39 -7.11
N VAL A 245 -52.04 -5.09 -8.30
CA VAL A 245 -52.63 -5.43 -9.61
C VAL A 245 -52.81 -6.94 -9.77
N SER A 246 -51.85 -7.74 -9.31
CA SER A 246 -51.92 -9.22 -9.40
C SER A 246 -52.92 -9.86 -8.44
N LYS A 247 -53.21 -9.21 -7.30
CA LYS A 247 -54.20 -9.65 -6.31
C LYS A 247 -55.62 -9.13 -6.59
N GLU A 248 -55.76 -8.10 -7.42
CA GLU A 248 -57.05 -7.47 -7.72
C GLU A 248 -57.91 -8.34 -8.65
N THR A 249 -59.18 -8.52 -8.28
CA THR A 249 -60.12 -9.40 -8.99
C THR A 249 -61.20 -8.63 -9.75
N SER A 250 -61.46 -7.38 -9.38
CA SER A 250 -62.43 -6.53 -10.06
C SER A 250 -61.81 -5.87 -11.32
N PRO A 251 -62.45 -5.98 -12.50
CA PRO A 251 -61.89 -5.47 -13.75
C PRO A 251 -61.76 -3.95 -13.79
N GLU A 252 -62.68 -3.21 -13.17
CA GLU A 252 -62.65 -1.73 -13.17
C GLU A 252 -61.51 -1.16 -12.30
N THR A 253 -61.26 -1.77 -11.13
CA THR A 253 -60.17 -1.37 -10.23
C THR A 253 -58.82 -1.79 -10.77
N LYS A 254 -58.75 -2.95 -11.42
CA LYS A 254 -57.52 -3.42 -12.08
C LYS A 254 -57.05 -2.46 -13.17
N ILE A 255 -57.94 -1.98 -14.04
CA ILE A 255 -57.59 -1.01 -15.09
C ILE A 255 -57.04 0.30 -14.48
N LYS A 256 -57.61 0.78 -13.38
CA LYS A 256 -57.10 1.99 -12.69
C LYS A 256 -55.71 1.77 -12.10
N LEU A 257 -55.46 0.60 -11.51
CA LEU A 257 -54.15 0.26 -10.95
C LEU A 257 -53.10 0.07 -12.05
N GLU A 258 -53.48 -0.52 -13.20
CA GLU A 258 -52.61 -0.63 -14.38
C GLU A 258 -52.23 0.75 -14.94
N GLN A 259 -53.18 1.69 -15.02
CA GLN A 259 -52.88 3.07 -15.43
C GLN A 259 -51.94 3.79 -14.45
N GLN A 260 -52.10 3.56 -13.14
CA GLN A 260 -51.19 4.10 -12.13
C GLN A 260 -49.80 3.47 -12.25
N LEU A 261 -49.72 2.16 -12.49
CA LEU A 261 -48.47 1.44 -12.70
C LEU A 261 -47.73 1.95 -13.94
N ASP A 262 -48.43 2.18 -15.05
CA ASP A 262 -47.84 2.77 -16.26
C ASP A 262 -47.27 4.17 -16.00
N SER A 263 -48.00 5.02 -15.27
CA SER A 263 -47.51 6.35 -14.91
C SER A 263 -46.27 6.31 -14.02
N LEU A 264 -46.20 5.38 -13.07
CA LEU A 264 -45.06 5.17 -12.19
C LEU A 264 -43.86 4.57 -12.92
N ASN A 265 -44.10 3.68 -13.88
CA ASN A 265 -43.06 3.13 -14.74
C ASN A 265 -42.43 4.22 -15.64
N GLN A 266 -43.23 5.16 -16.15
CA GLN A 266 -42.69 6.33 -16.87
C GLN A 266 -41.78 7.18 -15.97
N VAL A 267 -42.21 7.47 -14.74
CA VAL A 267 -41.40 8.23 -13.77
C VAL A 267 -40.12 7.46 -13.41
N LYS A 268 -40.21 6.13 -13.22
CA LYS A 268 -39.06 5.25 -12.98
C LYS A 268 -38.05 5.33 -14.14
N ASP A 269 -38.51 5.25 -15.37
CA ASP A 269 -37.66 5.29 -16.56
C ASP A 269 -36.98 6.65 -16.72
N GLU A 270 -37.72 7.74 -16.49
CA GLU A 270 -37.17 9.10 -16.47
C GLU A 270 -36.09 9.27 -15.40
N LEU A 271 -36.37 8.86 -14.15
CA LEU A 271 -35.40 8.95 -13.05
C LEU A 271 -34.17 8.06 -13.29
N THR A 272 -34.36 6.88 -13.88
CA THR A 272 -33.26 5.97 -14.23
C THR A 272 -32.38 6.59 -15.31
N ASN A 273 -32.98 7.17 -16.36
CA ASN A 273 -32.23 7.87 -17.41
C ASN A 273 -31.47 9.09 -16.88
N LEU A 274 -32.11 9.89 -16.01
CA LEU A 274 -31.48 11.04 -15.38
C LEU A 274 -30.30 10.62 -14.49
N TRP A 275 -30.45 9.51 -13.75
CA TRP A 275 -29.39 8.93 -12.92
C TRP A 275 -28.23 8.39 -13.74
N VAL A 276 -28.51 7.73 -14.87
CA VAL A 276 -27.48 7.25 -15.80
C VAL A 276 -26.69 8.42 -16.40
N GLN A 277 -27.37 9.51 -16.78
CA GLN A 277 -26.72 10.73 -17.28
C GLN A 277 -25.86 11.41 -16.21
N THR A 278 -26.39 11.59 -14.99
CA THR A 278 -25.62 12.20 -13.89
C THR A 278 -24.44 11.34 -13.42
N LYS A 279 -24.53 10.00 -13.53
CA LYS A 279 -23.39 9.09 -13.31
C LYS A 279 -22.23 9.30 -14.29
N LEU A 280 -22.51 9.80 -15.49
CA LEU A 280 -21.52 10.09 -16.52
C LEU A 280 -20.89 11.47 -16.35
N GLU A 281 -21.62 12.43 -15.77
CA GLU A 281 -21.18 13.82 -15.64
C GLU A 281 -20.38 14.12 -14.37
N ASN A 282 -20.69 13.48 -13.23
CA ASN A 282 -20.03 13.77 -11.96
C ASN A 282 -18.83 12.85 -11.72
N VAL A 283 -17.63 13.35 -12.03
CA VAL A 283 -16.38 12.67 -11.63
C VAL A 283 -16.22 12.79 -10.11
N PRO A 284 -16.14 11.67 -9.36
CA PRO A 284 -16.04 11.70 -7.92
C PRO A 284 -14.73 12.32 -7.46
N VAL A 285 -14.79 13.14 -6.42
CA VAL A 285 -13.59 13.81 -5.87
C VAL A 285 -13.16 13.13 -4.58
N LEU A 286 -11.95 12.58 -4.55
CA LEU A 286 -11.34 11.96 -3.38
C LEU A 286 -10.78 13.04 -2.45
N LYS A 287 -11.36 13.11 -1.25
CA LYS A 287 -11.08 14.08 -0.18
C LYS A 287 -10.38 13.41 1.02
N PRO A 288 -9.81 14.20 1.95
CA PRO A 288 -9.19 13.68 3.17
C PRO A 288 -10.09 12.74 3.99
N GLU A 289 -11.41 12.98 4.03
CA GLU A 289 -12.34 12.15 4.81
C GLU A 289 -12.38 10.70 4.30
N HIS A 290 -12.28 10.50 2.99
CA HIS A 290 -12.29 9.14 2.40
C HIS A 290 -11.03 8.36 2.80
N VAL A 291 -9.87 9.03 2.82
CA VAL A 291 -8.62 8.44 3.28
C VAL A 291 -8.70 8.09 4.76
N ALA A 292 -9.24 9.00 5.58
CA ALA A 292 -9.42 8.77 7.02
C ALA A 292 -10.36 7.58 7.29
N ALA A 293 -11.43 7.43 6.52
CA ALA A 293 -12.34 6.29 6.63
C ALA A 293 -11.64 4.96 6.36
N VAL A 294 -10.77 4.89 5.34
CA VAL A 294 -9.97 3.69 5.05
C VAL A 294 -9.03 3.34 6.19
N VAL A 295 -8.26 4.32 6.68
CA VAL A 295 -7.34 4.09 7.81
C VAL A 295 -8.13 3.68 9.05
N SER A 296 -9.32 4.22 9.26
CA SER A 296 -10.19 3.86 10.38
C SER A 296 -10.63 2.40 10.31
N THR A 297 -11.03 1.93 9.13
CA THR A 297 -11.39 0.52 8.90
C THR A 297 -10.18 -0.40 9.08
N ALA A 298 -9.04 -0.05 8.47
CA ALA A 298 -7.83 -0.86 8.49
C ALA A 298 -7.22 -1.01 9.89
N THR A 299 -7.26 0.05 10.70
CA THR A 299 -6.65 0.07 12.03
C THR A 299 -7.64 -0.21 13.17
N GLY A 300 -8.95 -0.17 12.88
CA GLY A 300 -10.00 -0.17 13.89
C GLY A 300 -10.05 1.11 14.75
N ILE A 301 -9.23 2.11 14.42
CA ILE A 301 -9.14 3.37 15.16
C ILE A 301 -10.07 4.38 14.50
N PRO A 302 -11.09 4.93 15.19
CA PRO A 302 -11.91 5.99 14.61
C PRO A 302 -11.06 7.21 14.26
N LEU A 303 -11.11 7.63 12.99
CA LEU A 303 -10.36 8.77 12.45
C LEU A 303 -11.24 9.84 11.80
N SER A 304 -12.55 9.74 11.98
CA SER A 304 -13.41 10.91 11.87
C SER A 304 -12.74 12.07 12.61
N GLU A 305 -12.78 13.29 12.05
CA GLU A 305 -12.47 14.49 12.85
C GLU A 305 -13.07 14.27 14.22
N LEU A 306 -12.28 14.45 15.30
CA LEU A 306 -12.76 14.27 16.66
C LEU A 306 -14.19 14.77 16.73
N THR A 307 -15.14 13.84 16.68
CA THR A 307 -16.54 14.22 16.56
C THR A 307 -16.84 15.02 17.82
N GLN A 308 -17.86 15.87 17.81
CA GLN A 308 -18.31 16.51 19.05
C GLN A 308 -18.39 15.47 20.20
N ASP A 309 -18.81 14.25 19.86
CA ASP A 309 -18.86 13.10 20.76
C ASP A 309 -17.49 12.58 21.19
N GLU A 310 -16.50 12.43 20.31
CA GLU A 310 -15.14 12.01 20.73
C GLU A 310 -14.42 13.09 21.54
N LYS A 311 -14.58 14.38 21.20
CA LYS A 311 -14.01 15.48 22.02
C LYS A 311 -14.61 15.44 23.42
N LYS A 312 -15.93 15.21 23.51
CA LYS A 312 -16.64 15.05 24.76
C LYS A 312 -16.13 13.82 25.52
N LYS A 313 -16.03 12.65 24.88
CA LYS A 313 -15.45 11.44 25.48
C LYS A 313 -14.03 11.65 26.00
N LEU A 314 -13.15 12.31 25.25
CA LEU A 314 -11.78 12.56 25.70
C LEU A 314 -11.70 13.60 26.83
N ARG A 315 -12.59 14.60 26.82
CA ARG A 315 -12.72 15.54 27.93
C ARG A 315 -13.16 14.81 29.20
N ASP A 316 -14.12 13.91 29.06
CA ASP A 316 -14.79 13.23 30.17
C ASP A 316 -14.11 11.88 30.53
N LEU A 317 -13.08 11.43 29.78
CA LEU A 317 -12.39 10.14 29.91
C LEU A 317 -11.90 9.85 31.33
N GLU A 318 -11.32 10.85 32.00
CA GLU A 318 -10.82 10.72 33.36
C GLU A 318 -11.96 10.41 34.33
N SER A 319 -13.10 11.12 34.19
CA SER A 319 -14.27 10.91 35.02
C SER A 319 -14.98 9.57 34.75
N GLU A 320 -14.96 9.07 33.51
CA GLU A 320 -15.51 7.74 33.19
C GLU A 320 -14.64 6.62 33.78
N LEU A 321 -13.31 6.72 33.68
CA LEU A 321 -12.40 5.76 34.29
C LEU A 321 -12.48 5.74 35.82
N GLU A 322 -12.72 6.89 36.45
CA GLU A 322 -12.93 6.99 37.91
C GLU A 322 -14.19 6.26 38.39
N LYS A 323 -15.20 6.04 37.54
CA LYS A 323 -16.39 5.24 37.89
C LYS A 323 -16.07 3.75 38.01
N GLU A 324 -15.14 3.25 37.20
CA GLU A 324 -14.74 1.83 37.21
C GLU A 324 -13.51 1.55 38.07
N VAL A 325 -12.65 2.54 38.30
CA VAL A 325 -11.38 2.40 39.02
C VAL A 325 -11.33 3.36 40.21
N VAL A 326 -11.78 2.87 41.35
CA VAL A 326 -11.84 3.65 42.59
C VAL A 326 -10.48 3.68 43.30
N GLY A 327 -10.08 4.86 43.78
CA GLY A 327 -8.90 5.03 44.63
C GLY A 327 -7.55 5.09 43.90
N GLN A 328 -7.54 5.16 42.56
CA GLN A 328 -6.31 5.21 41.73
C GLN A 328 -6.23 6.49 40.87
N GLN A 329 -6.62 7.64 41.43
CA GLN A 329 -6.74 8.93 40.71
C GLN A 329 -5.47 9.34 39.96
N GLU A 330 -4.30 9.15 40.56
CA GLU A 330 -3.01 9.49 39.92
C GLU A 330 -2.76 8.66 38.66
N ALA A 331 -3.00 7.34 38.73
CA ALA A 331 -2.83 6.43 37.60
C ALA A 331 -3.83 6.76 36.47
N VAL A 332 -5.10 6.99 36.83
CA VAL A 332 -6.15 7.36 35.87
C VAL A 332 -5.81 8.67 35.15
N LYS A 333 -5.33 9.70 35.88
CA LYS A 333 -4.93 10.98 35.31
C LYS A 333 -3.76 10.86 34.33
N ILE A 334 -2.70 10.12 34.70
CA ILE A 334 -1.51 9.92 33.85
C ILE A 334 -1.90 9.24 32.54
N VAL A 335 -2.70 8.18 32.61
CA VAL A 335 -3.17 7.45 31.43
C VAL A 335 -4.06 8.33 30.56
N SER A 336 -5.04 9.02 31.15
CA SER A 336 -5.97 9.89 30.44
C SER A 336 -5.26 11.02 29.70
N GLN A 337 -4.21 11.61 30.30
CA GLN A 337 -3.39 12.64 29.64
C GLN A 337 -2.60 12.09 28.46
N ALA A 338 -2.01 10.90 28.58
CA ALA A 338 -1.25 10.28 27.50
C ALA A 338 -2.16 9.97 26.29
N ILE A 339 -3.36 9.45 26.53
CA ILE A 339 -4.36 9.18 25.49
C ILE A 339 -4.82 10.49 24.84
N ARG A 340 -5.16 11.52 25.62
CA ARG A 340 -5.52 12.84 25.10
C ARG A 340 -4.42 13.43 24.21
N ARG A 341 -3.16 13.42 24.64
CA ARG A 341 -2.02 13.89 23.84
C ARG A 341 -1.88 13.11 22.54
N ALA A 342 -2.01 11.78 22.61
CA ALA A 342 -1.89 10.93 21.44
C ALA A 342 -3.03 11.16 20.44
N ARG A 343 -4.26 11.38 20.91
CA ARG A 343 -5.43 11.69 20.08
C ARG A 343 -5.36 13.08 19.48
N ALA A 344 -4.90 14.07 20.23
CA ALA A 344 -4.67 15.45 19.78
C ALA A 344 -3.51 15.62 18.78
N GLY A 345 -2.76 14.54 18.48
CA GLY A 345 -1.65 14.60 17.50
C GLY A 345 -0.33 15.07 18.07
N VAL A 346 -0.21 15.19 19.38
CA VAL A 346 1.02 15.61 20.08
C VAL A 346 1.87 14.40 20.46
N LYS A 347 1.92 13.38 19.58
CA LYS A 347 2.63 12.11 19.81
C LYS A 347 3.94 12.09 19.02
N GLN A 348 4.98 11.47 19.58
CA GLN A 348 6.20 11.12 18.83
C GLN A 348 5.92 9.94 17.88
N LEU A 349 6.28 10.07 16.59
CA LEU A 349 5.98 9.07 15.56
C LEU A 349 6.54 7.66 15.87
N ASN A 350 7.72 7.57 16.47
CA ASN A 350 8.42 6.30 16.71
C ASN A 350 8.25 5.74 18.14
N ARG A 351 7.16 6.09 18.84
CA ARG A 351 6.89 5.60 20.20
C ARG A 351 5.45 5.08 20.32
N PRO A 352 5.14 4.17 21.27
CA PRO A 352 3.76 3.82 21.59
C PRO A 352 2.97 5.04 22.12
N ILE A 353 1.64 4.96 22.09
CA ILE A 353 0.74 6.01 22.63
C ILE A 353 1.05 6.33 24.10
N GLY A 354 1.29 5.27 24.87
CA GLY A 354 1.84 5.32 26.21
C GLY A 354 2.42 3.95 26.54
N ALA A 355 3.55 3.93 27.25
CA ALA A 355 4.11 2.74 27.85
C ALA A 355 3.99 2.93 29.36
N PHE A 356 3.17 2.09 30.01
CA PHE A 356 2.88 2.21 31.43
C PHE A 356 3.37 0.98 32.18
N MET A 357 3.91 1.20 33.36
CA MET A 357 4.24 0.15 34.32
C MET A 357 3.44 0.39 35.59
N PHE A 358 2.42 -0.45 35.83
CA PHE A 358 1.58 -0.36 37.02
C PHE A 358 2.23 -1.15 38.16
N LEU A 359 2.57 -0.47 39.25
CA LEU A 359 3.18 -1.05 40.44
C LEU A 359 2.18 -1.09 41.61
N GLY A 360 2.30 -2.08 42.49
CA GLY A 360 1.49 -2.21 43.70
C GLY A 360 1.23 -3.67 44.10
N PRO A 361 0.61 -3.93 45.27
CA PRO A 361 0.24 -5.28 45.71
C PRO A 361 -0.88 -5.89 44.85
N THR A 362 -1.11 -7.20 44.97
CA THR A 362 -2.21 -7.88 44.26
C THR A 362 -3.57 -7.32 44.69
N GLY A 363 -4.54 -7.28 43.77
CA GLY A 363 -5.91 -6.82 44.07
C GLY A 363 -6.16 -5.31 44.00
N VAL A 364 -5.14 -4.45 43.84
CA VAL A 364 -5.30 -2.98 43.85
C VAL A 364 -5.86 -2.35 42.56
N GLY A 365 -6.35 -3.16 41.61
CA GLY A 365 -6.97 -2.63 40.39
C GLY A 365 -6.04 -2.33 39.20
N LYS A 366 -4.75 -2.76 39.25
CA LYS A 366 -3.80 -2.61 38.12
C LYS A 366 -4.36 -3.11 36.78
N THR A 367 -4.90 -4.33 36.77
CA THR A 367 -5.51 -4.93 35.58
C THR A 367 -6.88 -4.32 35.27
N GLN A 368 -7.59 -3.82 36.29
CA GLN A 368 -8.91 -3.22 36.11
C GLN A 368 -8.81 -1.93 35.29
N LEU A 369 -7.80 -1.10 35.54
CA LEU A 369 -7.57 0.10 34.74
C LEU A 369 -7.28 -0.21 33.27
N ALA A 370 -6.54 -1.29 32.99
CA ALA A 370 -6.32 -1.73 31.61
C ALA A 370 -7.61 -2.21 30.93
N LYS A 371 -8.51 -2.87 31.68
CA LYS A 371 -9.83 -3.30 31.18
C LYS A 371 -10.77 -2.13 30.94
N ALA A 372 -10.90 -1.21 31.89
CA ALA A 372 -11.74 -0.02 31.78
C ALA A 372 -11.39 0.82 30.55
N LEU A 373 -10.09 0.92 30.23
CA LEU A 373 -9.60 1.59 29.03
C LEU A 373 -10.02 0.94 27.70
N SER A 374 -10.35 -0.35 27.70
CA SER A 374 -10.79 -1.04 26.49
C SER A 374 -12.29 -0.84 26.21
N THR A 375 -13.06 -0.50 27.24
CA THR A 375 -14.52 -0.36 27.19
C THR A 375 -14.99 1.10 27.14
N THR A 376 -14.14 2.04 27.57
CA THR A 376 -14.41 3.49 27.60
C THR A 376 -13.93 4.17 26.33
#